data_AF-A0A352IVL0-F1
#
_entry.id   AF-A0A352IVL0-F1
#
_cell.length_a   1.000
_cell.length_b   1.000
_cell.length_c   1.000
_cell.angle_alpha   90.00
_cell.angle_beta   90.00
_cell.angle_gamma   90.00
#
_symmetry.space_group_name_H-M   'P 1'
#
loop_
_entity.id
_entity.type
_entity.pdbx_description
1 polymer ?
#
loop_
_entity_poly.entity_id
_entity_poly.type
_entity_poly.pdbx_seq_one_letter_code
_entity_poly.pdbx_strand_id
1 'polypeptide(L)' 'MTGAASPLYWESHGPADGETVVLSAGLGGSGNYWAPQLPALTNRYRVLVYDHFGTGRSRGDVP' A
#
# COMPACT_ATOMS: atom_id res chain seq x y z
N MET A 1 25.08 7.18 10.10
CA MET A 1 24.71 5.76 9.90
C MET A 1 23.71 5.70 8.74
N THR A 2 24.15 5.34 7.54
CA THR A 2 23.24 5.09 6.41
C THR A 2 22.91 3.60 6.39
N GLY A 3 22.00 3.17 7.26
CA GLY A 3 21.33 1.89 7.07
C GLY A 3 20.43 2.00 5.84
N ALA A 4 20.49 1.04 4.92
CA ALA A 4 19.54 1.00 3.81
C ALA A 4 18.12 1.00 4.37
N ALA A 5 17.25 1.88 3.87
CA ALA A 5 15.86 1.93 4.30
C ALA A 5 15.19 0.57 4.05
N SER A 6 14.50 0.03 5.06
CA SER A 6 13.73 -1.21 4.89
C SER A 6 12.68 -1.02 3.78
N PRO A 7 12.51 -2.01 2.89
CA PRO A 7 11.52 -1.92 1.82
C PRO A 7 10.11 -1.84 2.43
N LEU A 8 9.23 -1.09 1.76
CA LEU A 8 7.82 -1.07 2.10
C LEU A 8 7.13 -2.34 1.61
N TYR A 9 6.22 -2.85 2.42
CA TYR A 9 5.28 -3.87 2.01
C TYR A 9 4.19 -3.24 1.13
N TRP A 10 3.84 -3.90 0.02
CA TRP A 10 2.78 -3.47 -0.89
C TRP A 10 2.13 -4.67 -1.58
N GLU A 11 0.92 -4.47 -2.09
CA GLU A 11 0.15 -5.43 -2.87
C GLU A 11 -0.40 -4.76 -4.13
N SER A 12 -0.63 -5.57 -5.19
CA SER A 12 -1.36 -5.16 -6.39
C SER A 12 -2.61 -6.01 -6.53
N HIS A 13 -3.73 -5.37 -6.81
CA HIS A 13 -5.02 -6.00 -7.03
C HIS A 13 -5.63 -5.55 -8.37
N GLY A 14 -6.53 -6.35 -8.93
CA GLY A 14 -7.18 -6.07 -10.21
C GLY A 14 -6.35 -6.44 -11.45
N PRO A 15 -6.77 -6.01 -12.66
CA PRO A 15 -6.11 -6.35 -13.92
C PRO A 15 -4.69 -5.77 -13.99
N ALA A 16 -3.72 -6.55 -14.46
CA ALA A 16 -2.32 -6.11 -14.54
C ALA A 16 -2.08 -4.99 -15.57
N ASP A 17 -2.95 -4.92 -16.59
CA ASP A 17 -2.98 -3.94 -17.67
C ASP A 17 -3.96 -2.78 -17.43
N GLY A 18 -4.68 -2.79 -16.30
CA GLY A 18 -5.58 -1.70 -15.92
C GLY A 18 -4.83 -0.41 -15.58
N GLU A 19 -5.54 0.73 -15.70
CA GLU A 19 -5.01 2.02 -15.25
C GLU A 19 -4.61 1.93 -13.77
N THR A 20 -3.39 2.38 -13.45
CA THR A 20 -2.81 2.21 -12.12
C THR A 20 -3.31 3.29 -11.15
N VAL A 21 -3.86 2.86 -10.02
CA VAL A 21 -4.30 3.72 -8.92
C VAL A 21 -3.56 3.32 -7.65
N VAL A 22 -2.94 4.28 -6.97
CA VAL A 22 -2.30 4.07 -5.67
C VAL A 22 -3.19 4.62 -4.57
N LEU A 23 -3.51 3.80 -3.57
CA LEU A 23 -4.29 4.26 -2.41
C LEU A 23 -3.35 4.62 -1.26
N SER A 24 -3.17 5.93 -1.05
CA SER A 24 -2.30 6.46 0.01
C SER A 24 -3.12 6.79 1.26
N ALA A 25 -2.81 6.13 2.37
CA ALA A 25 -3.46 6.39 3.64
C ALA A 25 -2.87 7.64 4.34
N GLY A 26 -3.56 8.09 5.40
CA GLY A 26 -3.06 9.13 6.30
C GLY A 26 -1.95 8.64 7.22
N LEU A 27 -1.60 9.44 8.24
CA LEU A 27 -0.55 9.12 9.21
C LEU A 27 -0.75 7.72 9.83
N GLY A 28 0.32 6.93 9.92
CA GLY A 28 0.26 5.57 10.47
C GLY A 28 -0.43 4.54 9.56
N GLY A 29 -0.70 4.89 8.30
CA GLY A 29 -1.55 4.13 7.40
C GLY A 29 -1.05 2.72 7.06
N SER A 30 -2.02 1.81 6.89
CA SER A 30 -1.81 0.46 6.35
C SER A 30 -2.67 0.26 5.10
N GLY A 31 -2.15 -0.50 4.14
CA GLY A 31 -2.89 -0.89 2.94
C GLY A 31 -4.17 -1.66 3.26
N ASN A 32 -4.25 -2.33 4.42
CA ASN A 32 -5.43 -3.08 4.85
C ASN A 32 -6.65 -2.17 5.14
N TYR A 33 -6.45 -0.85 5.30
CA TYR A 33 -7.57 0.08 5.46
C TYR A 33 -8.51 0.12 4.24
N TRP A 34 -8.00 -0.29 3.08
CA TRP A 34 -8.72 -0.26 1.82
C TRP A 34 -9.51 -1.54 1.52
N ALA A 35 -9.48 -2.54 2.41
CA ALA A 35 -10.18 -3.82 2.19
C ALA A 35 -11.66 -3.65 1.79
N PRO A 36 -12.44 -2.72 2.39
CA PRO A 36 -13.83 -2.48 1.96
C PRO A 36 -13.97 -1.87 0.54
N GLN A 37 -13.01 -1.08 0.10
CA GLN A 37 -13.04 -0.34 -1.17
C GLN A 37 -12.44 -1.13 -2.34
N LEU A 38 -11.54 -2.08 -2.04
CA LEU A 38 -10.85 -2.88 -3.06
C LEU A 38 -11.83 -3.51 -4.06
N PRO A 39 -12.90 -4.22 -3.66
CA PRO A 39 -13.80 -4.86 -4.62
C PRO A 39 -14.42 -3.90 -5.65
N ALA A 40 -14.68 -2.65 -5.26
CA ALA A 40 -15.26 -1.65 -6.16
C ALA A 40 -14.24 -1.11 -7.18
N LEU A 41 -12.97 -0.98 -6.77
CA LEU A 41 -11.91 -0.40 -7.59
C LEU A 41 -11.25 -1.43 -8.50
N THR A 42 -11.08 -2.66 -8.01
CA THR A 42 -10.30 -3.71 -8.70
C THR A 42 -11.02 -4.32 -9.90
N ASN A 43 -12.28 -3.98 -10.14
CA ASN A 43 -12.98 -4.38 -11.37
C ASN A 43 -12.47 -3.62 -12.61
N ARG A 44 -11.84 -2.46 -12.44
CA ARG A 44 -11.40 -1.58 -13.54
C ARG A 44 -9.92 -1.20 -13.46
N TYR A 45 -9.41 -1.00 -12.26
CA TYR A 45 -8.09 -0.44 -12.04
C TYR A 45 -7.10 -1.50 -11.55
N ARG A 46 -5.83 -1.31 -11.88
CA ARG A 46 -4.72 -1.93 -11.16
C ARG A 46 -4.48 -1.14 -9.89
N VAL A 47 -4.95 -1.66 -8.76
CA VAL A 47 -4.90 -0.95 -7.48
C VAL A 47 -3.64 -1.37 -6.71
N LEU A 48 -2.78 -0.42 -6.38
CA LEU A 48 -1.64 -0.60 -5.49
C LEU A 48 -1.97 -0.09 -4.09
N VAL A 49 -1.79 -0.94 -3.08
CA VAL A 49 -1.88 -0.57 -1.66
C VAL A 49 -0.54 -0.85 -0.99
N TYR A 50 -0.19 -0.04 0.02
CA TYR A 50 1.08 -0.20 0.74
C TYR A 50 0.91 0.14 2.22
N ASP A 51 1.80 -0.40 3.04
CA ASP A 51 1.93 -0.03 4.44
C ASP A 51 3.01 1.06 4.57
N HIS A 52 2.72 2.16 5.28
CA HIS A 52 3.72 3.21 5.56
C HIS A 52 4.95 2.65 6.29
N PHE A 53 6.08 3.34 6.24
CA PHE A 53 7.28 2.92 6.98
C PHE A 53 6.98 2.82 8.48
N GLY A 54 7.34 1.68 9.10
CA GLY A 54 7.08 1.42 10.52
C GLY A 54 5.63 1.06 10.86
N THR A 55 4.77 0.81 9.87
CA THR A 55 3.38 0.41 10.08
C THR A 55 3.07 -0.92 9.39
N GLY A 56 2.04 -1.62 9.88
CA GLY A 56 1.59 -2.88 9.28
C GLY A 56 2.73 -3.88 9.10
N ARG A 57 2.99 -4.26 7.84
CA ARG A 57 4.06 -5.20 7.46
C ARG A 57 5.36 -4.51 7.05
N SER A 58 5.34 -3.20 6.88
CA SER A 58 6.53 -2.38 6.62
C SER A 58 7.30 -2.12 7.91
N ARG A 59 8.47 -2.73 8.06
CA ARG A 59 9.31 -2.57 9.26
C ARG A 59 10.03 -1.23 9.27
N GLY A 60 10.08 -0.58 10.43
CA GLY A 60 10.77 0.69 10.61
C GLY A 60 10.44 1.36 11.94
N ASP A 61 11.27 2.30 12.36
CA ASP A 61 10.98 3.17 13.49
C ASP A 61 10.19 4.39 12.99
N VAL A 62 9.03 4.65 13.59
CA VAL A 62 8.22 5.85 13.31
C VAL A 62 8.72 6.98 14.23
N PRO A 63 8.84 8.23 13.75
CA PRO A 63 9.25 9.38 14.58
C PRO A 63 8.36 9.63 15.80
#